data_AF-A0A966BHR2-F1
#
_entry.id   AF-A0A966BHR2-F1
#
_cell.length_a   1.000
_cell.length_b   1.000
_cell.length_c   1.000
_cell.angle_alpha   90.00
_cell.angle_beta   90.00
_cell.angle_gamma   90.00
#
_symmetry.space_group_name_H-M   'P 1'
#
loop_
_entity.id
_entity.type
_entity.pdbx_description
1 polymer ?
#
loop_
_entity_poly.entity_id
_entity_poly.type
_entity_poly.pdbx_seq_one_letter_code
_entity_poly.pdbx_strand_id
1 'polypeptide(L)'
;MDIFLFCFIVFYFWLALKKEKWALFLILALLPLYQVRFKLGFIPLTLLELMISVLFISWFLVKTRKNGFKNLILEKWQELKNWRCLIIVWLCLAAVAVFIAPDKRAAAGIFKAYFLEPILFLIVLVDSAKGEEEKNLVFNGLILSAFYLSLMAVWQRFFGGGVLSLEVLGQAKVWRATSLFTQPNFLGLYLGPIVLLTLSRLKLKGQNKFKNLFYLLTIALSVLAIIFARSEGALIGVFSGLLFFGLVFNRTTRRLVLAVLLILMLF
;
A
#
# COMPACT_ATOMS: atom_id res chain seq x y z
N MET A 1 -12.68 5.13 23.98
CA MET A 1 -12.17 5.48 22.64
C MET A 1 -11.87 6.96 22.67
N ASP A 2 -10.67 7.38 22.27
CA ASP A 2 -10.29 8.78 22.34
C ASP A 2 -11.24 9.63 21.50
N ILE A 3 -11.65 10.80 22.02
CA ILE A 3 -12.63 11.69 21.37
C ILE A 3 -12.20 12.00 19.92
N PHE A 4 -10.90 12.19 19.69
CA PHE A 4 -10.33 12.40 18.36
C PHE A 4 -10.57 11.23 17.40
N LEU A 5 -10.41 10.00 17.86
CA LEU A 5 -10.60 8.81 17.05
C LEU A 5 -12.09 8.63 16.70
N PHE A 6 -12.99 8.94 17.64
CA PHE A 6 -14.43 8.95 17.39
C PHE A 6 -14.81 10.00 16.34
N CYS A 7 -14.36 11.25 16.53
CA CYS A 7 -14.61 12.32 15.57
C CYS A 7 -14.07 11.97 14.17
N PHE A 8 -12.88 11.37 14.09
CA PHE A 8 -12.29 10.92 12.84
C PHE A 8 -13.15 9.85 12.15
N ILE A 9 -13.63 8.83 12.88
CA ILE A 9 -14.46 7.78 12.29
C ILE A 9 -15.80 8.33 11.82
N VAL A 10 -16.44 9.22 12.59
CA VAL A 10 -17.70 9.84 12.20
C VAL A 10 -17.53 10.66 10.92
N PHE A 11 -16.46 11.46 10.84
CA PHE A 11 -16.10 12.18 9.63
C PHE A 11 -15.82 11.24 8.46
N TYR A 12 -15.05 10.18 8.68
CA TYR A 12 -14.70 9.21 7.65
C TYR A 12 -15.93 8.45 7.14
N PHE A 13 -16.85 8.07 8.03
CA PHE A 13 -18.13 7.44 7.67
C PHE A 13 -18.99 8.36 6.81
N TRP A 14 -19.11 9.63 7.19
CA TRP A 14 -19.81 10.64 6.38
C TRP A 14 -19.16 10.79 4.99
N LEU A 15 -17.83 10.84 4.94
CA LEU A 15 -17.07 10.93 3.69
C LEU A 15 -17.31 9.68 2.82
N ALA A 16 -17.29 8.49 3.39
CA ALA A 16 -17.50 7.24 2.67
C ALA A 16 -18.91 7.17 2.03
N LEU A 17 -19.94 7.67 2.73
CA LEU A 17 -21.31 7.74 2.20
C LEU A 17 -21.49 8.77 1.08
N LYS A 18 -20.85 9.94 1.18
CA LYS A 18 -21.07 11.07 0.26
C LYS A 18 -20.07 11.13 -0.89
N LYS A 19 -18.83 10.71 -0.64
CA LYS A 19 -17.65 10.91 -1.48
C LYS A 19 -16.73 9.69 -1.38
N GLU A 20 -17.25 8.53 -1.75
CA GLU A 20 -16.57 7.22 -1.75
C GLU A 20 -15.15 7.26 -2.34
N LYS A 21 -14.96 7.97 -3.47
CA LYS A 21 -13.65 8.16 -4.13
C LYS A 21 -12.61 8.82 -3.21
N TRP A 22 -13.02 9.79 -2.39
CA TRP A 22 -12.15 10.48 -1.44
C TRP A 22 -11.89 9.62 -0.20
N ALA A 23 -12.86 8.80 0.21
CA ALA A 23 -12.66 7.82 1.28
C ALA A 23 -11.63 6.74 0.88
N LEU A 24 -11.66 6.29 -0.39
CA LEU A 24 -10.64 5.42 -0.98
C LEU A 24 -9.27 6.09 -1.02
N PHE A 25 -9.20 7.33 -1.50
CA PHE A 25 -7.97 8.13 -1.50
C PHE A 25 -7.37 8.22 -0.09
N LEU A 26 -8.19 8.49 0.94
CA LEU A 26 -7.72 8.58 2.32
C LEU A 26 -7.18 7.27 2.87
N ILE A 27 -7.80 6.12 2.57
CA ILE A 27 -7.24 4.81 2.96
C ILE A 27 -5.83 4.64 2.38
N LEU A 28 -5.68 4.92 1.08
CA LEU A 28 -4.40 4.75 0.38
C LEU A 28 -3.34 5.75 0.85
N ALA A 29 -3.73 6.99 1.12
CA ALA A 29 -2.86 7.99 1.70
C ALA A 29 -2.41 7.58 3.12
N LEU A 30 -3.33 7.05 3.92
CA LEU A 30 -3.14 6.78 5.35
C LEU A 30 -2.97 5.29 5.66
N LEU A 31 -2.42 4.50 4.74
CA LEU A 31 -2.15 3.07 4.97
C LEU A 31 -1.41 2.77 6.28
N PRO A 32 -0.38 3.55 6.71
CA PRO A 32 0.32 3.34 7.98
C PRO A 32 -0.55 3.39 9.24
N LEU A 33 -1.81 3.83 9.16
CA LEU A 33 -2.74 3.82 10.30
C LEU A 33 -3.08 2.41 10.82
N TYR A 34 -2.63 1.34 10.16
CA TYR A 34 -2.66 0.00 10.76
C TYR A 34 -1.84 -0.09 12.06
N GLN A 35 -0.92 0.85 12.29
CA GLN A 35 -0.15 0.95 13.53
C GLN A 35 -0.99 1.48 14.70
N VAL A 36 -2.08 2.19 14.43
CA VAL A 36 -2.99 2.72 15.46
C VAL A 36 -3.92 1.59 15.89
N ARG A 37 -3.54 0.87 16.96
CA ARG A 37 -4.27 -0.27 17.50
C ARG A 37 -5.09 0.13 18.73
N PHE A 38 -6.32 -0.34 18.80
CA PHE A 38 -7.20 -0.15 19.95
C PHE A 38 -8.08 -1.38 20.16
N LYS A 39 -8.80 -1.42 21.29
CA LYS A 39 -9.79 -2.48 21.58
C LYS A 39 -11.17 -1.88 21.50
N LEU A 40 -12.04 -2.51 20.71
CA LEU A 40 -13.48 -2.24 20.71
C LEU A 40 -14.15 -3.41 21.44
N GLY A 41 -14.47 -3.22 22.73
CA GLY A 41 -14.87 -4.33 23.60
C GLY A 41 -13.76 -5.39 23.68
N PHE A 42 -14.04 -6.60 23.22
CA PHE A 42 -13.10 -7.74 23.27
C PHE A 42 -12.24 -7.90 22.01
N ILE A 43 -12.55 -7.16 20.94
CA ILE A 43 -11.94 -7.35 19.63
C ILE A 43 -10.80 -6.34 19.44
N PRO A 44 -9.54 -6.79 19.24
CA PRO A 44 -8.47 -5.90 18.83
C PRO A 44 -8.70 -5.44 17.39
N LEU A 45 -8.66 -4.13 17.19
CA LEU A 45 -8.84 -3.49 15.90
C LEU A 45 -7.71 -2.49 15.63
N THR A 46 -7.41 -2.26 14.37
CA THR A 46 -6.62 -1.10 13.96
C THR A 46 -7.52 -0.04 13.31
N LEU A 47 -7.03 1.19 13.27
CA LEU A 47 -7.75 2.28 12.63
C LEU A 47 -7.93 2.02 11.12
N LEU A 48 -6.93 1.43 10.46
CA LEU A 48 -7.04 1.04 9.06
C LEU A 48 -8.13 -0.04 8.86
N GLU A 49 -8.15 -1.06 9.71
CA GLU A 49 -9.14 -2.14 9.64
C GLU A 49 -10.56 -1.57 9.77
N LEU A 50 -10.75 -0.59 10.66
CA LEU A 50 -12.02 0.10 10.82
C LEU A 50 -12.37 0.99 9.62
N MET A 51 -11.41 1.70 9.04
CA MET A 51 -11.62 2.49 7.82
C MET A 51 -12.06 1.60 6.65
N ILE A 52 -11.39 0.46 6.43
CA ILE A 52 -11.78 -0.50 5.38
C ILE A 52 -13.18 -1.04 5.65
N SER A 53 -13.48 -1.41 6.88
CA SER A 53 -14.80 -1.93 7.28
C SER A 53 -15.91 -0.88 7.04
N VAL A 54 -15.68 0.36 7.44
CA VAL A 54 -16.61 1.48 7.23
C VAL A 54 -16.84 1.74 5.74
N LEU A 55 -15.76 1.77 4.95
CA LEU A 55 -15.85 1.95 3.50
C LEU A 55 -16.67 0.82 2.87
N PHE A 56 -16.36 -0.44 3.20
CA PHE A 56 -17.09 -1.59 2.68
C PHE A 56 -18.57 -1.55 3.05
N ILE A 57 -18.91 -1.31 4.33
CA ILE A 57 -20.30 -1.24 4.79
C ILE A 57 -21.06 -0.10 4.09
N SER A 58 -20.47 1.09 4.01
CA SER A 58 -21.10 2.25 3.35
C SER A 58 -21.35 2.00 1.87
N TRP A 59 -20.36 1.47 1.15
CA TRP A 59 -20.48 1.06 -0.25
C TRP A 59 -21.57 0.00 -0.42
N PHE A 60 -21.55 -1.03 0.43
CA PHE A 60 -22.49 -2.15 0.38
C PHE A 60 -23.93 -1.69 0.61
N LEU A 61 -24.18 -0.81 1.59
CA LEU A 61 -25.50 -0.25 1.86
C LEU A 61 -26.03 0.58 0.68
N VAL A 62 -25.19 1.45 0.12
CA VAL A 62 -25.57 2.32 -1.01
C VAL A 62 -25.86 1.48 -2.26
N LYS A 63 -25.01 0.50 -2.57
CA LYS A 63 -25.16 -0.35 -3.76
C LYS A 63 -26.31 -1.35 -3.64
N THR A 64 -26.50 -1.94 -2.45
CA THR A 64 -27.63 -2.83 -2.18
C THR A 64 -28.96 -2.10 -2.34
N ARG A 65 -29.04 -0.84 -1.88
CA ARG A 65 -30.26 -0.03 -2.05
C ARG A 65 -30.56 0.30 -3.53
N LYS A 66 -29.53 0.45 -4.36
CA LYS A 66 -29.69 0.79 -5.80
C LYS A 66 -29.96 -0.43 -6.67
N ASN A 67 -29.19 -1.50 -6.49
CA ASN A 67 -29.19 -2.66 -7.40
C ASN A 67 -29.97 -3.85 -6.84
N GLY A 68 -30.26 -3.87 -5.53
CA GLY A 68 -30.76 -5.04 -4.81
C GLY A 68 -29.63 -6.00 -4.42
N PHE A 69 -29.78 -6.64 -3.25
CA PHE A 69 -28.74 -7.51 -2.65
C PHE A 69 -28.31 -8.65 -3.58
N LYS A 70 -29.27 -9.40 -4.14
CA LYS A 70 -28.99 -10.57 -4.99
C LYS A 70 -28.25 -10.17 -6.27
N ASN A 71 -28.69 -9.08 -6.91
CA ASN A 71 -28.09 -8.61 -8.16
C ASN A 71 -26.66 -8.12 -7.93
N LEU A 72 -26.41 -7.42 -6.82
CA LEU A 72 -25.07 -6.95 -6.47
C LEU A 72 -24.09 -8.13 -6.31
N ILE A 73 -24.48 -9.17 -5.58
CA ILE A 73 -23.63 -10.35 -5.39
C ILE A 73 -23.35 -11.04 -6.71
N LEU A 74 -24.38 -11.22 -7.55
CA LEU A 74 -24.24 -11.89 -8.84
C LEU A 74 -23.34 -11.10 -9.81
N GLU A 75 -23.49 -9.78 -9.83
CA GLU A 75 -22.63 -8.86 -10.62
C GLU A 75 -21.17 -8.99 -10.20
N LYS A 76 -20.87 -8.87 -8.89
CA LYS A 76 -19.48 -8.95 -8.39
C LYS A 76 -18.88 -10.35 -8.57
N TRP A 77 -19.70 -11.39 -8.45
CA TRP A 77 -19.28 -12.76 -8.73
C TRP A 77 -18.86 -12.97 -10.20
N GLN A 78 -19.52 -12.28 -11.13
CA GLN A 78 -19.15 -12.29 -12.55
C GLN A 78 -17.93 -11.41 -12.84
N GLU A 79 -17.82 -10.23 -12.21
CA GLU A 79 -16.69 -9.32 -12.38
C GLU A 79 -15.37 -9.96 -11.93
N LEU A 80 -15.41 -10.80 -10.89
CA LEU A 80 -14.26 -11.54 -10.38
C LEU A 80 -14.04 -12.91 -11.06
N LYS A 81 -14.68 -13.21 -12.20
CA LYS A 81 -14.69 -14.55 -12.82
C LYS A 81 -13.31 -15.21 -12.96
N ASN A 82 -12.28 -14.45 -13.34
CA ASN A 82 -10.93 -14.99 -13.55
C ASN A 82 -10.18 -15.27 -12.24
N TRP A 83 -10.49 -14.51 -11.19
CA TRP A 83 -9.76 -14.56 -9.91
C TRP A 83 -10.54 -15.26 -8.80
N ARG A 84 -11.85 -15.49 -8.97
CA ARG A 84 -12.74 -16.03 -7.93
C ARG A 84 -12.25 -17.36 -7.36
N CYS A 85 -11.80 -18.27 -8.21
CA CYS A 85 -11.35 -19.59 -7.77
C CYS A 85 -10.10 -19.45 -6.90
N LEU A 86 -9.14 -18.63 -7.35
CA LEU A 86 -7.92 -18.35 -6.60
C LEU A 86 -8.23 -17.68 -5.26
N ILE A 87 -9.13 -16.69 -5.24
CA ILE A 87 -9.54 -15.98 -4.01
C ILE A 87 -10.21 -16.96 -3.04
N ILE A 88 -11.13 -17.81 -3.51
CA ILE A 88 -11.83 -18.78 -2.67
C ILE A 88 -10.86 -19.81 -2.11
N VAL A 89 -10.02 -20.41 -2.97
CA VAL A 89 -9.02 -21.39 -2.53
C VAL A 89 -8.08 -20.77 -1.51
N TRP A 90 -7.59 -19.56 -1.76
CA TRP A 90 -6.73 -18.83 -0.84
C TRP A 90 -7.42 -18.59 0.50
N LEU A 91 -8.67 -18.11 0.51
CA LEU A 91 -9.46 -17.91 1.74
C LEU A 91 -9.70 -19.22 2.49
N CYS A 92 -10.02 -20.31 1.79
CA CYS A 92 -10.23 -21.62 2.40
C CYS A 92 -8.95 -22.13 3.05
N LEU A 93 -7.80 -22.04 2.36
CA LEU A 93 -6.51 -22.43 2.92
C LEU A 93 -6.14 -21.58 4.15
N ALA A 94 -6.38 -20.27 4.08
CA ALA A 94 -6.15 -19.37 5.19
C ALA A 94 -7.05 -19.69 6.40
N ALA A 95 -8.32 -20.03 6.16
CA ALA A 95 -9.25 -20.44 7.20
C ALA A 95 -8.82 -21.76 7.85
N VAL A 96 -8.42 -22.76 7.05
CA VAL A 96 -7.87 -24.04 7.55
C VAL A 96 -6.63 -23.78 8.42
N ALA A 97 -5.74 -22.87 8.01
CA ALA A 97 -4.56 -22.52 8.80
C ALA A 97 -4.92 -21.96 10.19
N VAL A 98 -6.02 -21.21 10.33
CA VAL A 98 -6.51 -20.72 11.64
C VAL A 98 -6.90 -21.87 12.56
N PHE A 99 -7.50 -22.94 12.02
CA PHE A 99 -7.90 -24.10 12.82
C PHE A 99 -6.71 -24.97 13.25
N ILE A 100 -5.65 -25.01 12.45
CA ILE A 100 -4.41 -25.77 12.73
C ILE A 100 -3.50 -25.00 13.71
N ALA A 101 -3.58 -23.67 13.74
CA ALA A 101 -2.66 -22.85 14.52
C ALA A 101 -2.76 -23.11 16.04
N PRO A 102 -1.61 -23.18 16.76
CA PRO A 102 -1.59 -23.33 18.22
C PRO A 102 -2.33 -22.20 18.94
N ASP A 103 -2.15 -20.96 18.47
CA ASP A 103 -2.89 -19.78 18.96
C ASP A 103 -3.95 -19.35 17.93
N LYS A 104 -5.17 -19.84 18.13
CA LYS A 104 -6.33 -19.52 17.28
C LYS A 104 -6.65 -18.03 17.27
N ARG A 105 -6.40 -17.31 18.36
CA ARG A 105 -6.72 -15.88 18.46
C ARG A 105 -5.73 -15.06 17.63
N ALA A 106 -4.44 -15.34 17.76
CA ALA A 106 -3.42 -14.70 16.94
C ALA A 106 -3.61 -15.03 15.45
N ALA A 107 -3.89 -16.30 15.14
CA ALA A 107 -4.14 -16.74 13.77
C ALA A 107 -5.38 -16.08 13.15
N ALA A 108 -6.48 -15.95 13.90
CA ALA A 108 -7.67 -15.23 13.44
C ALA A 108 -7.39 -13.74 13.18
N GLY A 109 -6.51 -13.12 13.98
CA GLY A 109 -6.04 -11.76 13.74
C GLY A 109 -5.29 -11.63 12.41
N ILE A 110 -4.37 -12.56 12.13
CA ILE A 110 -3.63 -12.62 10.85
C ILE A 110 -4.60 -12.87 9.68
N PHE A 111 -5.52 -13.82 9.83
CA PHE A 111 -6.54 -14.11 8.82
C PHE A 111 -7.35 -12.86 8.45
N LYS A 112 -7.80 -12.11 9.46
CA LYS A 112 -8.56 -10.88 9.25
C LYS A 112 -7.74 -9.82 8.51
N ALA A 113 -6.56 -9.50 9.02
CA ALA A 113 -5.75 -8.38 8.52
C ALA A 113 -5.09 -8.64 7.15
N TYR A 114 -4.65 -9.88 6.88
CA TYR A 114 -3.89 -10.19 5.66
C TYR A 114 -4.73 -10.82 4.53
N PHE A 115 -5.93 -11.31 4.83
CA PHE A 115 -6.75 -12.03 3.85
C PHE A 115 -8.12 -11.39 3.70
N LEU A 116 -8.91 -11.36 4.79
CA LEU A 116 -10.29 -10.89 4.70
C LEU A 116 -10.38 -9.41 4.29
N GLU A 117 -9.69 -8.53 5.01
CA GLU A 117 -9.79 -7.10 4.76
C GLU A 117 -9.22 -6.64 3.40
N PRO A 118 -8.06 -7.16 2.94
CA PRO A 118 -7.59 -6.87 1.58
C PRO A 118 -8.59 -7.28 0.50
N ILE A 119 -9.33 -8.39 0.69
CA ILE A 119 -10.36 -8.83 -0.25
C ILE A 119 -11.58 -7.90 -0.20
N LEU A 120 -12.02 -7.49 0.99
CA LEU A 120 -13.11 -6.49 1.12
C LEU A 120 -12.72 -5.18 0.45
N PHE A 121 -11.49 -4.71 0.66
CA PHE A 121 -10.96 -3.52 0.02
C PHE A 121 -10.86 -3.69 -1.51
N LEU A 122 -10.42 -4.85 -2.00
CA LEU A 122 -10.34 -5.14 -3.43
C LEU A 122 -11.71 -5.05 -4.12
N ILE A 123 -12.76 -5.61 -3.50
CA ILE A 123 -14.12 -5.56 -4.04
C ILE A 123 -14.58 -4.11 -4.24
N VAL A 124 -14.38 -3.26 -3.24
CA VAL A 124 -14.73 -1.84 -3.34
C VAL A 124 -13.84 -1.17 -4.40
N LEU A 125 -12.52 -1.35 -4.32
CA LEU A 125 -11.56 -0.72 -5.22
C LEU A 125 -11.86 -1.00 -6.71
N VAL A 126 -12.17 -2.25 -7.07
CA VAL A 126 -12.50 -2.63 -8.46
C VAL A 126 -13.82 -2.01 -8.91
N ASP A 127 -14.81 -1.90 -8.02
CA ASP A 127 -16.08 -1.26 -8.35
C ASP A 127 -15.96 0.26 -8.52
N SER A 128 -15.20 0.91 -7.64
CA SER A 128 -15.13 2.37 -7.56
C SER A 128 -14.08 2.98 -8.49
N ALA A 129 -12.98 2.27 -8.80
CA ALA A 129 -11.84 2.79 -9.56
C ALA A 129 -11.87 2.42 -11.06
N LYS A 130 -13.04 2.53 -11.70
CA LYS A 130 -13.22 2.15 -13.12
C LYS A 130 -12.67 3.19 -14.10
N GLY A 131 -12.89 4.47 -13.82
CA GLY A 131 -12.47 5.57 -14.69
C GLY A 131 -11.04 6.05 -14.44
N GLU A 132 -10.52 6.85 -15.39
CA GLU A 132 -9.15 7.36 -15.35
C GLU A 132 -8.94 8.35 -14.19
N GLU A 133 -9.96 9.15 -13.86
CA GLU A 133 -9.91 10.09 -12.73
C GLU A 133 -9.78 9.34 -11.39
N GLU A 134 -10.55 8.26 -11.22
CA GLU A 134 -10.55 7.45 -10.01
C GLU A 134 -9.25 6.67 -9.87
N LYS A 135 -8.73 6.11 -10.97
CA LYS A 135 -7.39 5.51 -10.99
C LYS A 135 -6.34 6.55 -10.61
N ASN A 136 -6.44 7.78 -11.12
CA ASN A 136 -5.53 8.86 -10.75
C ASN A 136 -5.60 9.19 -9.25
N LEU A 137 -6.79 9.17 -8.65
CA LEU A 137 -6.94 9.34 -7.20
C LEU A 137 -6.25 8.20 -6.43
N VAL A 138 -6.46 6.94 -6.83
CA VAL A 138 -5.80 5.78 -6.22
C VAL A 138 -4.28 5.94 -6.24
N PHE A 139 -3.71 6.26 -7.40
CA PHE A 139 -2.27 6.48 -7.53
C PHE A 139 -1.79 7.68 -6.69
N ASN A 140 -2.51 8.80 -6.73
CA ASN A 140 -2.12 9.98 -5.96
C ASN A 140 -2.16 9.72 -4.44
N GLY A 141 -3.08 8.88 -3.95
CA GLY A 141 -3.11 8.48 -2.55
C GLY A 141 -1.84 7.73 -2.15
N LEU A 142 -1.42 6.75 -2.94
CA LEU A 142 -0.17 6.00 -2.73
C LEU A 142 1.07 6.91 -2.82
N ILE A 143 1.13 7.81 -3.81
CA ILE A 143 2.24 8.76 -3.98
C ILE A 143 2.31 9.72 -2.79
N LEU A 144 1.17 10.24 -2.33
CA LEU A 144 1.12 11.09 -1.14
C LEU A 144 1.61 10.33 0.10
N SER A 145 1.21 9.07 0.24
CA SER A 145 1.67 8.20 1.31
C SER A 145 3.19 8.02 1.29
N ALA A 146 3.75 7.70 0.14
CA ALA A 146 5.20 7.58 -0.03
C ALA A 146 5.92 8.90 0.25
N PHE A 147 5.34 10.04 -0.15
CA PHE A 147 5.94 11.36 0.08
C PHE A 147 6.13 11.66 1.57
N TYR A 148 5.07 11.60 2.39
CA TYR A 148 5.25 11.95 3.81
C TYR A 148 6.03 10.88 4.57
N LEU A 149 5.92 9.59 4.19
CA LEU A 149 6.70 8.52 4.82
C LEU A 149 8.18 8.66 4.55
N SER A 150 8.55 8.99 3.30
CA SER A 150 9.94 9.23 2.92
C SER A 150 10.47 10.52 3.55
N LEU A 151 9.65 11.58 3.62
CA LEU A 151 10.00 12.82 4.31
C LEU A 151 10.31 12.55 5.80
N MET A 152 9.47 11.77 6.49
CA MET A 152 9.69 11.39 7.88
C MET A 152 10.96 10.52 8.05
N ALA A 153 11.24 9.61 7.12
CA ALA A 153 12.46 8.80 7.16
C ALA A 153 13.74 9.63 6.96
N VAL A 154 13.70 10.60 6.04
CA VAL A 154 14.80 11.55 5.81
C VAL A 154 14.97 12.44 7.03
N TRP A 155 13.87 12.91 7.64
CA TRP A 155 13.92 13.67 8.89
C TRP A 155 14.56 12.85 10.03
N GLN A 156 14.17 11.58 10.21
CA GLN A 156 14.77 10.68 11.21
C GLN A 156 16.28 10.48 11.03
N ARG A 157 16.78 10.55 9.79
CA ARG A 157 18.22 10.43 9.50
C ARG A 157 19.02 11.60 10.06
N PHE A 158 18.48 12.82 10.00
CA PHE A 158 19.21 14.03 10.41
C PHE A 158 18.95 14.42 11.87
N PHE A 159 17.72 14.24 12.35
CA PHE A 159 17.31 14.69 13.68
C PHE A 159 17.23 13.55 14.71
N GLY A 160 17.51 12.31 14.30
CA GLY A 160 17.36 11.12 15.14
C GLY A 160 15.93 10.56 15.14
N GLY A 161 15.70 9.46 15.86
CA GLY A 161 14.40 8.77 15.90
C GLY A 161 14.27 7.56 14.98
N GLY A 162 15.37 7.09 14.37
CA GLY A 162 15.44 5.76 13.77
C GLY A 162 15.53 4.65 14.82
N VAL A 163 15.79 3.41 14.36
CA VAL A 163 15.99 2.26 15.24
C VAL A 163 17.40 1.70 15.05
N LEU A 164 18.08 1.41 16.16
CA LEU A 164 19.31 0.62 16.18
C LEU A 164 18.96 -0.85 15.92
N SER A 165 19.22 -1.29 14.69
CA SER A 165 18.91 -2.67 14.27
C SER A 165 20.09 -3.29 13.55
N LEU A 166 20.13 -4.61 13.54
CA LEU A 166 21.13 -5.38 12.80
C LEU A 166 20.78 -5.31 11.30
N GLU A 167 21.79 -5.14 10.45
CA GLU A 167 21.67 -5.41 9.01
C GLU A 167 21.80 -6.89 8.74
N VAL A 168 22.92 -7.45 9.22
CA VAL A 168 23.27 -8.86 9.09
C VAL A 168 23.42 -9.45 10.48
N LEU A 169 22.94 -10.68 10.65
CA LEU A 169 23.10 -11.42 11.91
C LEU A 169 24.59 -11.52 12.26
N GLY A 170 24.97 -11.07 13.46
CA GLY A 170 26.36 -11.11 13.94
C GLY A 170 27.19 -9.84 13.69
N GLN A 171 26.64 -8.80 13.04
CA GLN A 171 27.32 -7.52 12.88
C GLN A 171 26.93 -6.49 13.95
N ALA A 172 27.59 -5.33 13.95
CA ALA A 172 27.24 -4.21 14.82
C ALA A 172 25.85 -3.65 14.45
N LYS A 173 25.10 -3.21 15.46
CA LYS A 173 23.84 -2.49 15.23
C LYS A 173 24.14 -1.14 14.61
N VAL A 174 23.35 -0.80 13.61
CA VAL A 174 23.44 0.47 12.88
C VAL A 174 22.15 1.26 13.02
N TRP A 175 22.25 2.58 12.86
CA TRP A 175 21.09 3.45 12.79
C TRP A 175 20.38 3.31 11.46
N ARG A 176 19.11 2.89 11.51
CA ARG A 176 18.25 2.68 10.33
C ARG A 176 16.96 3.48 10.48
N ALA A 177 16.59 4.21 9.42
CA ALA A 177 15.34 4.97 9.39
C ALA A 177 14.14 4.03 9.22
N THR A 178 13.08 4.21 10.00
CA THR A 178 11.88 3.37 9.95
C THR A 178 10.62 4.14 9.56
N SER A 179 10.68 5.47 9.53
CA SER A 179 9.51 6.34 9.40
C SER A 179 8.47 5.99 10.47
N LEU A 180 7.22 5.73 10.07
CA LEU A 180 6.13 5.27 10.94
C LEU A 180 6.07 3.74 11.09
N PHE A 181 6.99 2.99 10.47
CA PHE A 181 7.01 1.53 10.55
C PHE A 181 7.80 1.04 11.76
N THR A 182 7.49 -0.17 12.21
CA THR A 182 8.22 -0.85 13.30
C THR A 182 9.57 -1.40 12.85
N GLN A 183 9.73 -1.69 11.55
CA GLN A 183 10.98 -2.21 10.99
C GLN A 183 11.39 -1.43 9.74
N PRO A 184 12.70 -1.18 9.56
CA PRO A 184 13.20 -0.42 8.41
C PRO A 184 12.94 -1.14 7.08
N ASN A 185 12.95 -2.47 7.06
CA ASN A 185 12.67 -3.26 5.87
C ASN A 185 11.22 -3.07 5.37
N PHE A 186 10.25 -2.83 6.26
CA PHE A 186 8.86 -2.60 5.86
C PHE A 186 8.70 -1.28 5.11
N LEU A 187 9.45 -0.25 5.49
CA LEU A 187 9.51 1.00 4.74
C LEU A 187 10.04 0.76 3.31
N GLY A 188 11.09 -0.05 3.18
CA GLY A 188 11.64 -0.44 1.88
C GLY A 188 10.65 -1.20 1.00
N LEU A 189 10.01 -2.24 1.54
CA LEU A 189 8.99 -3.03 0.84
C LEU A 189 7.79 -2.18 0.39
N TYR A 190 7.43 -1.17 1.18
CA TYR A 190 6.35 -0.25 0.85
C TYR A 190 6.74 0.75 -0.26
N LEU A 191 7.88 1.42 -0.10
CA LEU A 191 8.30 2.48 -1.03
C LEU A 191 8.77 1.94 -2.38
N GLY A 192 9.37 0.75 -2.43
CA GLY A 192 9.98 0.20 -3.65
C GLY A 192 9.02 0.16 -4.85
N PRO A 193 7.86 -0.53 -4.76
CA PRO A 193 6.87 -0.54 -5.83
C PRO A 193 6.31 0.85 -6.15
N ILE A 194 6.12 1.71 -5.14
CA ILE A 194 5.56 3.06 -5.33
C ILE A 194 6.54 3.97 -6.09
N VAL A 195 7.86 3.81 -5.91
CA VAL A 195 8.87 4.50 -6.72
C VAL A 195 8.68 4.20 -8.20
N LEU A 196 8.56 2.92 -8.57
CA LEU A 196 8.37 2.49 -9.97
C LEU A 196 7.02 2.97 -10.52
N LEU A 197 5.95 2.88 -9.72
CA LEU A 197 4.64 3.40 -10.08
C LEU A 197 4.68 4.92 -10.33
N THR A 198 5.32 5.68 -9.45
CA THR A 198 5.47 7.14 -9.58
C THR A 198 6.29 7.51 -10.82
N LEU A 199 7.36 6.75 -11.10
CA LEU A 199 8.18 6.93 -12.29
C LEU A 199 7.37 6.77 -13.58
N SER A 200 6.51 5.76 -13.65
CA SER A 200 5.63 5.51 -14.82
C SER A 200 4.66 6.67 -15.12
N ARG A 201 4.41 7.53 -14.12
CA ARG A 201 3.45 8.64 -14.17
C ARG A 201 4.09 9.97 -14.54
N LEU A 202 5.42 10.05 -14.57
CA LEU A 202 6.13 11.24 -15.01
C LEU A 202 5.89 11.49 -16.50
N LYS A 203 5.33 12.65 -16.83
CA LYS A 203 5.17 13.10 -18.22
C LYS A 203 6.21 14.16 -18.52
N LEU A 204 7.35 13.75 -19.10
CA LEU A 204 8.48 14.63 -19.41
C LEU A 204 8.13 15.75 -20.40
N LYS A 205 7.13 15.54 -21.26
CA LYS A 205 6.56 16.56 -22.16
C LYS A 205 5.09 16.77 -21.77
N GLY A 206 4.82 17.78 -20.91
CA GLY A 206 3.47 18.05 -20.41
C GLY A 206 3.34 19.30 -19.53
N GLN A 207 2.13 19.84 -19.45
CA GLN A 207 1.81 21.22 -19.02
C GLN A 207 1.95 21.51 -17.51
N ASN A 208 1.92 20.51 -16.62
CA ASN A 208 1.88 20.77 -15.17
C ASN A 208 3.23 20.49 -14.48
N LYS A 209 4.17 21.43 -14.64
CA LYS A 209 5.54 21.35 -14.08
C LYS A 209 5.56 21.08 -12.57
N PHE A 210 4.62 21.65 -11.83
CA PHE A 210 4.53 21.47 -10.37
C PHE A 210 4.23 20.01 -9.98
N LYS A 211 3.31 19.36 -10.70
CA LYS A 211 2.96 17.96 -10.46
C LYS A 211 4.14 17.02 -10.77
N ASN A 212 4.86 17.28 -11.85
CA ASN A 212 6.07 16.52 -12.17
C ASN A 212 7.18 16.74 -11.13
N LEU A 213 7.35 17.97 -10.64
CA LEU A 213 8.29 18.27 -9.57
C LEU A 213 7.93 17.49 -8.30
N PHE A 214 6.65 17.46 -7.91
CA PHE A 214 6.18 16.67 -6.77
C PHE A 214 6.49 15.17 -6.93
N TYR A 215 6.27 14.61 -8.11
CA TYR A 215 6.60 13.21 -8.41
C TYR A 215 8.12 12.94 -8.36
N LEU A 216 8.94 13.82 -8.93
CA LEU A 216 10.40 13.73 -8.86
C LEU A 216 10.91 13.81 -7.43
N LEU A 217 10.39 14.75 -6.64
CA LEU A 217 10.71 14.89 -5.23
C LEU A 217 10.31 13.64 -4.45
N THR A 218 9.12 13.09 -4.71
CA THR A 218 8.66 11.86 -4.05
C THR A 218 9.56 10.68 -4.37
N ILE A 219 9.97 10.51 -5.63
CA ILE A 219 10.92 9.46 -6.04
C ILE A 219 12.27 9.65 -5.35
N ALA A 220 12.83 10.86 -5.39
CA ALA A 220 14.14 11.15 -4.80
C ALA A 220 14.14 10.89 -3.29
N LEU A 221 13.13 11.42 -2.57
CA LEU A 221 12.98 11.19 -1.13
C LEU A 221 12.75 9.71 -0.83
N SER A 222 11.95 9.00 -1.62
CA SER A 222 11.70 7.58 -1.41
C SER A 222 12.96 6.73 -1.58
N VAL A 223 13.77 6.99 -2.61
CA VAL A 223 15.05 6.30 -2.80
C VAL A 223 16.00 6.60 -1.64
N LEU A 224 16.12 7.86 -1.21
CA LEU A 224 16.92 8.23 -0.03
C LEU A 224 16.41 7.53 1.23
N ALA A 225 15.10 7.46 1.44
CA ALA A 225 14.49 6.76 2.56
C ALA A 225 14.81 5.26 2.56
N ILE A 226 14.79 4.60 1.38
CA ILE A 226 15.18 3.18 1.26
C ILE A 226 16.67 2.99 1.61
N ILE A 227 17.53 3.90 1.16
CA ILE A 227 18.98 3.88 1.47
C ILE A 227 19.19 4.08 2.98
N PHE A 228 18.52 5.05 3.61
CA PHE A 228 18.63 5.30 5.05
C PHE A 228 17.99 4.20 5.91
N ALA A 229 17.00 3.50 5.39
CA ALA A 229 16.48 2.27 5.97
C ALA A 229 17.46 1.09 5.80
N ARG A 230 18.49 1.22 4.96
CA ARG A 230 19.41 0.13 4.56
C ARG A 230 18.65 -1.15 4.18
N SER A 231 17.57 -0.99 3.42
CA SER A 231 16.73 -2.10 3.00
C SER A 231 17.27 -2.66 1.67
N GLU A 232 18.32 -3.47 1.72
CA GLU A 232 19.02 -4.00 0.54
C GLU A 232 18.07 -4.69 -0.45
N GLY A 233 17.16 -5.54 0.04
CA GLY A 233 16.17 -6.20 -0.83
C GLY A 233 15.25 -5.23 -1.55
N ALA A 234 14.94 -4.07 -0.96
CA ALA A 234 14.15 -3.03 -1.62
C ALA A 234 14.98 -2.25 -2.64
N LEU A 235 16.27 -1.98 -2.38
CA LEU A 235 17.17 -1.37 -3.35
C LEU A 235 17.34 -2.26 -4.57
N ILE A 236 17.60 -3.56 -4.35
CA ILE A 236 17.68 -4.55 -5.42
C ILE A 236 16.35 -4.62 -6.17
N GLY A 237 15.22 -4.67 -5.46
CA GLY A 237 13.89 -4.69 -6.08
C GLY A 237 13.60 -3.47 -6.97
N VAL A 238 13.93 -2.26 -6.50
CA VAL A 238 13.82 -1.04 -7.30
C VAL A 238 14.75 -1.09 -8.51
N PHE A 239 16.01 -1.49 -8.31
CA PHE A 239 16.99 -1.60 -9.39
C PHE A 239 16.56 -2.61 -10.45
N SER A 240 16.18 -3.82 -10.06
CA SER A 240 15.65 -4.86 -10.95
C SER A 240 14.38 -4.39 -11.68
N GLY A 241 13.49 -3.68 -10.98
CA GLY A 241 12.30 -3.09 -11.59
C GLY A 241 12.62 -2.03 -12.64
N LEU A 242 13.62 -1.18 -12.40
CA LEU A 242 14.12 -0.20 -13.37
C LEU A 242 14.74 -0.89 -14.60
N LEU A 243 15.54 -1.94 -14.40
CA LEU A 243 16.10 -2.74 -15.50
C LEU A 243 14.98 -3.34 -16.35
N PHE A 244 14.00 -4.00 -15.71
CA PHE A 244 12.87 -4.59 -16.42
C PHE A 244 12.07 -3.53 -17.18
N PHE A 245 11.77 -2.40 -16.55
CA PHE A 245 11.06 -1.30 -17.20
C PHE A 245 11.84 -0.78 -18.41
N GLY A 246 13.15 -0.59 -18.29
CA GLY A 246 14.01 -0.15 -19.40
C GLY A 246 14.09 -1.16 -20.55
N LEU A 247 14.02 -2.47 -20.27
CA LEU A 247 13.96 -3.51 -21.31
C LEU A 247 12.65 -3.50 -22.11
N VAL A 248 11.52 -3.21 -21.45
CA VAL A 248 10.18 -3.27 -22.05
C VAL A 248 9.75 -1.94 -22.69
N PHE A 249 10.20 -0.80 -22.16
CA PHE A 249 9.64 0.51 -22.50
C PHE A 249 9.86 0.92 -23.97
N ASN A 250 11.10 0.95 -24.47
CA ASN A 250 11.38 1.23 -25.87
C ASN A 250 12.71 0.60 -26.36
N ARG A 251 12.92 0.59 -27.69
CA ARG A 251 14.12 -0.04 -28.30
C ARG A 251 15.44 0.60 -27.85
N THR A 252 15.44 1.90 -27.54
CA THR A 252 16.64 2.65 -27.14
C THR A 252 17.04 2.35 -25.70
N THR A 253 16.08 2.42 -24.77
CA THR A 253 16.27 2.06 -23.36
C THR A 253 16.66 0.59 -23.23
N ARG A 254 16.09 -0.28 -24.08
CA ARG A 254 16.46 -1.69 -24.11
C ARG A 254 17.94 -1.90 -24.47
N ARG A 255 18.46 -1.19 -25.47
CA ARG A 255 19.89 -1.25 -25.82
C ARG A 255 20.78 -0.76 -24.68
N LEU A 256 20.40 0.34 -24.04
CA LEU A 256 21.12 0.88 -22.88
C LEU A 256 21.14 -0.12 -21.71
N VAL A 257 19.99 -0.72 -21.38
CA VAL A 257 19.92 -1.71 -20.29
C VAL A 257 20.75 -2.96 -20.63
N LEU A 258 20.69 -3.46 -21.87
CA LEU A 258 21.53 -4.59 -22.28
C LEU A 258 23.02 -4.27 -22.18
N ALA A 259 23.44 -3.05 -22.51
CA ALA A 259 24.83 -2.62 -22.33
C ALA A 259 25.23 -2.56 -20.84
N VAL A 260 24.37 -2.03 -19.97
CA VAL A 260 24.60 -2.02 -18.51
C VAL A 260 24.70 -3.44 -17.96
N LEU A 261 23.83 -4.36 -18.39
CA LEU A 261 23.87 -5.76 -17.96
C LEU A 261 25.15 -6.45 -18.44
N LEU A 262 25.57 -6.23 -19.68
CA LEU A 262 26.84 -6.75 -20.21
C LEU A 262 28.04 -6.25 -19.39
N ILE A 263 28.06 -4.97 -19.03
CA ILE A 263 29.10 -4.41 -18.16
C ILE A 263 29.07 -5.07 -16.79
N LEU A 264 27.88 -5.23 -16.19
CA LEU A 264 27.75 -5.89 -14.88
C LEU A 264 28.18 -7.36 -14.89
N MET A 265 28.07 -8.08 -16.02
CA MET A 265 28.55 -9.45 -16.15
C MET A 265 30.07 -9.56 -16.33
N LEU A 266 30.75 -8.46 -16.64
CA LEU A 266 32.21 -8.40 -16.81
C LEU A 266 32.94 -8.10 -15.50
N PHE A 267 32.22 -7.75 -14.43
CA PHE A 267 32.73 -7.52 -13.07
C PHE A 267 32.25 -8.62 -12.12
#